data_AF-A0A0G0K2M8-F1
#
_entry.id   AF-A0A0G0K2M8-F1
#
_cell.length_a   1.000
_cell.length_b   1.000
_cell.length_c   1.000
_cell.angle_alpha   90.00
_cell.angle_beta   90.00
_cell.angle_gamma   90.00
#
_symmetry.space_group_name_H-M   'P 1'
#
loop_
_entity.id
_entity.type
_entity.pdbx_description
1 polymer ?
#
loop_
_entity_poly.entity_id
_entity_poly.type
_entity_poly.pdbx_seq_one_letter_code
_entity_poly.pdbx_strand_id
1 'polypeptide(L)'
;MAKKRIPSISDERLMKLRQRIKPVEKFDRSKKTPKAGLYYLEPVDLRRQTFSWNPEPTVPANNLEEIAQITTYHTYGYAGFFKPSEAEVLAQIPSRILRKTVAYRVGDDFNIADGQHHRVTTILYGHKKVSRQRIRAIRISIQKAPLYHEVPGRSFLS
;
A
#
# COMPACT_ATOMS: atom_id res chain seq x y z
N MET A 1 6.74 -18.28 -30.48
CA MET A 1 7.55 -17.57 -29.45
C MET A 1 6.83 -17.69 -28.12
N ALA A 2 7.45 -18.29 -27.09
CA ALA A 2 6.84 -18.37 -25.77
C ALA A 2 6.66 -16.96 -25.20
N LYS A 3 5.43 -16.59 -24.83
CA LYS A 3 5.13 -15.30 -24.21
C LYS A 3 5.89 -15.25 -22.88
N LYS A 4 6.80 -14.29 -22.72
CA LYS A 4 7.54 -14.12 -21.47
C LYS A 4 6.52 -13.88 -20.35
N ARG A 5 6.32 -14.87 -19.47
CA ARG A 5 5.30 -14.80 -18.40
C ARG A 5 5.57 -13.67 -17.40
N ILE A 6 6.84 -13.30 -17.29
CA ILE A 6 7.32 -12.25 -16.39
C ILE A 6 7.73 -11.05 -17.24
N PRO A 7 6.94 -9.96 -17.24
CA PRO A 7 7.28 -8.73 -17.94
C PRO A 7 8.58 -8.14 -17.40
N SER A 8 9.39 -7.55 -18.28
CA SER A 8 10.53 -6.74 -17.85
C SER A 8 10.04 -5.36 -17.39
N ILE A 9 10.72 -4.78 -16.40
CA ILE A 9 10.46 -3.43 -15.90
C ILE A 9 11.79 -2.67 -15.82
N SER A 10 11.79 -1.42 -16.28
CA SER A 10 12.96 -0.53 -16.17
C SER A 10 13.19 -0.11 -14.72
N ASP A 11 14.43 0.20 -14.36
CA ASP A 11 14.77 0.65 -13.01
C ASP A 11 14.04 1.93 -12.62
N GLU A 12 13.94 2.88 -13.55
CA GLU A 12 13.19 4.12 -13.31
C GLU A 12 11.71 3.86 -12.97
N ARG A 13 11.07 2.94 -13.73
CA ARG A 13 9.66 2.59 -13.47
C ARG A 13 9.53 1.82 -12.16
N LEU A 14 10.46 0.92 -11.88
CA LEU A 14 10.50 0.14 -10.65
C LEU A 14 10.60 1.05 -9.42
N MET A 15 11.51 2.03 -9.45
CA MET A 15 11.69 3.01 -8.37
C MET A 15 10.44 3.88 -8.18
N LYS A 16 9.84 4.39 -9.27
CA LYS A 16 8.58 5.16 -9.20
C LYS A 16 7.45 4.34 -8.58
N LEU A 17 7.34 3.06 -8.94
CA LEU A 17 6.33 2.18 -8.34
C LEU A 17 6.63 1.89 -6.87
N ARG A 18 7.87 1.61 -6.51
CA ARG A 18 8.29 1.31 -5.13
C ARG A 18 8.12 2.49 -4.16
N GLN A 19 8.22 3.73 -4.65
CA GLN A 19 7.91 4.90 -3.84
C GLN A 19 6.44 4.93 -3.40
N ARG A 20 5.53 4.49 -4.28
CA ARG A 20 4.08 4.56 -4.07
C ARG A 20 3.48 3.26 -3.51
N ILE A 21 4.04 2.11 -3.88
CA ILE A 21 3.53 0.79 -3.57
C ILE A 21 4.56 0.10 -2.66
N LYS A 22 4.14 -0.23 -1.44
CA LYS A 22 5.01 -0.82 -0.42
C LYS A 22 4.66 -2.30 -0.18
N PRO A 23 5.64 -3.18 0.01
CA PRO A 23 5.37 -4.52 0.50
C PRO A 23 4.84 -4.45 1.95
N VAL A 24 3.90 -5.34 2.25
CA VAL A 24 3.37 -5.57 3.60
C VAL A 24 3.36 -7.07 3.90
N GLU A 25 3.43 -7.43 5.18
CA GLU A 25 3.24 -8.81 5.64
C GLU A 25 2.36 -8.85 6.89
N LYS A 26 1.71 -10.00 7.11
CA LYS A 26 0.99 -10.27 8.35
C LYS A 26 1.98 -10.67 9.44
N PHE A 27 1.97 -9.95 10.56
CA PHE A 27 2.69 -10.34 11.76
C PHE A 27 1.71 -10.64 12.88
N ASP A 28 1.94 -11.75 13.56
CA ASP A 28 1.37 -12.00 14.88
C ASP A 28 2.36 -11.50 15.94
N ARG A 29 2.11 -10.30 16.48
CA ARG A 29 2.96 -9.69 17.50
C ARG A 29 2.47 -9.94 18.93
N SER A 30 1.49 -10.83 19.16
CA SER A 30 0.97 -10.99 20.52
C SER A 30 0.22 -12.30 20.79
N LYS A 31 0.73 -13.09 21.76
CA LYS A 31 -0.02 -14.16 22.44
C LYS A 31 -1.35 -13.69 23.10
N LYS A 32 -1.62 -12.38 23.15
CA LYS A 32 -2.78 -11.76 23.82
C LYS A 32 -3.78 -11.08 22.87
N THR A 33 -3.53 -11.04 21.56
CA THR A 33 -4.47 -10.42 20.59
C THR A 33 -4.69 -11.37 19.41
N PRO A 34 -5.91 -11.93 19.22
CA PRO A 34 -6.14 -13.03 18.28
C PRO A 34 -6.16 -12.63 16.80
N LYS A 35 -5.59 -11.48 16.42
CA LYS A 35 -5.60 -11.00 15.03
C LYS A 35 -4.21 -10.52 14.61
N ALA A 36 -3.60 -11.29 13.73
CA ALA A 36 -2.42 -10.87 12.98
C ALA A 36 -2.71 -9.52 12.29
N GLY A 37 -1.81 -8.55 12.50
CA GLY A 37 -1.87 -7.23 11.89
C GLY A 37 -1.02 -7.15 10.62
N LEU A 38 -1.38 -6.29 9.67
CA LEU A 38 -0.52 -5.97 8.52
C LEU A 38 0.52 -4.93 8.92
N TYR A 39 1.76 -5.13 8.53
CA TYR A 39 2.87 -4.20 8.75
C TYR A 39 3.59 -3.92 7.44
N TYR A 40 4.07 -2.68 7.27
CA TYR A 40 5.00 -2.36 6.18
C TYR A 40 6.38 -2.95 6.47
N LEU A 41 7.06 -3.38 5.40
CA LEU A 41 8.41 -3.94 5.49
C LEU A 41 9.46 -2.91 5.10
N GLU A 42 10.64 -3.04 5.69
CA GLU A 42 11.83 -2.30 5.25
C GLU A 42 12.17 -2.56 3.77
N PRO A 43 12.79 -1.58 3.09
CA PRO A 43 13.26 -1.78 1.73
C PRO A 43 14.44 -2.75 1.67
N VAL A 44 14.27 -3.83 0.90
CA VAL A 44 15.32 -4.78 0.54
C VAL A 44 15.77 -4.54 -0.92
N ASP A 45 16.81 -5.23 -1.38
CA ASP A 45 17.19 -5.23 -2.80
C ASP A 45 16.02 -5.68 -3.69
N LEU A 46 15.52 -4.76 -4.52
CA LEU A 46 14.29 -4.90 -5.31
C LEU A 46 14.34 -6.01 -6.36
N ARG A 47 15.54 -6.43 -6.78
CA ARG A 47 15.75 -7.41 -7.86
C ARG A 47 16.30 -8.74 -7.36
N ARG A 48 17.04 -8.75 -6.24
CA ARG A 48 17.77 -9.94 -5.78
C ARG A 48 17.27 -10.53 -4.47
N GLN A 49 16.59 -9.76 -3.64
CA GLN A 49 16.17 -10.23 -2.33
C GLN A 49 14.65 -10.39 -2.25
N THR A 50 14.22 -11.55 -1.80
CA THR A 50 12.85 -11.76 -1.38
C THR A 50 12.68 -11.10 -0.02
N PHE A 51 11.82 -10.07 0.05
CA PHE A 51 11.50 -9.33 1.27
C PHE A 51 10.98 -10.20 2.43
N SER A 52 10.68 -11.48 2.16
CA SER A 52 10.12 -12.44 3.11
C SER A 52 11.13 -13.29 3.87
N TRP A 53 12.43 -13.27 3.52
CA TRP A 53 13.42 -14.15 4.19
C TRP A 53 13.84 -13.63 5.57
N ASN A 54 13.84 -12.31 5.78
CA ASN A 54 13.95 -11.69 7.10
C ASN A 54 13.17 -10.36 7.10
N PRO A 55 11.82 -10.42 7.08
CA PRO A 55 11.02 -9.22 6.97
C PRO A 55 11.11 -8.44 8.30
N GLU A 56 11.69 -7.24 8.27
CA GLU A 56 11.71 -6.34 9.42
C GLU A 56 10.45 -5.46 9.39
N PRO A 57 9.45 -5.70 10.27
CA PRO A 57 8.25 -4.89 10.32
C PRO A 57 8.56 -3.50 10.87
N THR A 58 8.24 -2.47 10.10
CA THR A 58 8.44 -1.07 10.49
C THR A 58 7.25 -0.55 11.29
N VAL A 59 6.14 -0.27 10.62
CA VAL A 59 4.94 0.36 11.20
C VAL A 59 3.66 -0.39 10.78
N PRO A 60 2.61 -0.38 11.63
CA PRO A 60 1.32 -0.99 11.29
C PRO A 60 0.66 -0.34 10.06
N ALA A 61 0.10 -1.17 9.16
CA ALA A 61 -0.58 -0.75 7.94
C ALA A 61 -2.12 -0.71 8.13
N ASN A 62 -2.59 0.08 9.10
CA ASN A 62 -3.98 0.04 9.59
C ASN A 62 -5.05 0.54 8.59
N ASN A 63 -4.66 1.35 7.60
CA ASN A 63 -5.57 2.02 6.67
C ASN A 63 -5.66 1.33 5.29
N LEU A 64 -5.43 0.02 5.24
CA LEU A 64 -5.46 -0.79 4.02
C LEU A 64 -6.69 -1.68 3.92
N GLU A 65 -7.27 -1.77 2.73
CA GLU A 65 -8.26 -2.78 2.36
C GLU A 65 -7.78 -3.57 1.16
N GLU A 66 -8.10 -4.86 1.12
CA GLU A 66 -7.84 -5.70 -0.05
C GLU A 66 -8.68 -5.22 -1.22
N ILE A 67 -8.05 -4.99 -2.37
CA ILE A 67 -8.71 -4.49 -3.58
C ILE A 67 -8.70 -5.51 -4.73
N ALA A 68 -7.77 -6.47 -4.73
CA ALA A 68 -7.80 -7.66 -5.56
C ALA A 68 -6.74 -8.68 -5.15
N GLN A 69 -6.84 -9.86 -5.75
CA GLN A 69 -5.81 -10.88 -5.79
C GLN A 69 -5.41 -11.11 -7.25
N ILE A 70 -4.11 -11.28 -7.51
CA ILE A 70 -3.57 -11.60 -8.83
C ILE A 70 -2.64 -12.80 -8.73
N THR A 71 -2.47 -13.52 -9.82
CA THR A 71 -1.41 -14.54 -9.93
C THR A 71 -0.14 -13.88 -10.42
N THR A 72 0.94 -14.02 -9.67
CA THR A 72 2.29 -13.57 -10.06
C THR A 72 3.18 -14.77 -10.32
N TYR A 73 3.96 -14.70 -11.39
CA TYR A 73 4.95 -15.69 -11.79
C TYR A 73 6.35 -15.24 -11.40
N HIS A 74 7.23 -16.18 -11.07
CA HIS A 74 8.66 -15.92 -10.85
C HIS A 74 9.49 -17.10 -11.39
N THR A 75 10.73 -16.84 -11.79
CA THR A 75 11.59 -17.88 -12.40
C THR A 75 12.22 -18.77 -11.34
N TYR A 76 12.18 -20.09 -11.56
CA TYR A 76 12.83 -21.13 -10.77
C TYR A 76 14.36 -21.03 -10.90
N GLY A 77 14.96 -19.98 -10.32
CA GLY A 77 16.40 -19.70 -10.46
C GLY A 77 17.27 -20.45 -9.44
N TYR A 78 16.70 -20.83 -8.29
CA TYR A 78 17.46 -21.45 -7.19
C TYR A 78 16.53 -22.08 -6.15
N ALA A 79 16.87 -23.26 -5.62
CA ALA A 79 16.06 -24.02 -4.67
C ALA A 79 15.80 -23.29 -3.32
N GLY A 80 16.46 -22.15 -3.05
CA GLY A 80 16.22 -21.33 -1.85
C GLY A 80 15.28 -20.14 -2.06
N PHE A 81 14.96 -19.77 -3.31
CA PHE A 81 14.16 -18.58 -3.63
C PHE A 81 12.78 -18.97 -4.14
N PHE A 82 11.83 -19.15 -3.23
CA PHE A 82 10.46 -19.55 -3.58
C PHE A 82 9.52 -18.38 -3.83
N LYS A 83 9.85 -17.17 -3.37
CA LYS A 83 9.02 -15.98 -3.53
C LYS A 83 9.50 -15.11 -4.71
N PRO A 84 8.60 -14.42 -5.43
CA PRO A 84 8.98 -13.40 -6.41
C PRO A 84 9.73 -12.24 -5.75
N SER A 85 10.64 -11.65 -6.52
CA SER A 85 11.24 -10.34 -6.23
C SER A 85 10.19 -9.22 -6.29
N GLU A 86 10.50 -8.07 -5.70
CA GLU A 86 9.62 -6.89 -5.81
C GLU A 86 9.45 -6.45 -7.27
N ALA A 87 10.51 -6.54 -8.07
CA ALA A 87 10.46 -6.21 -9.49
C ALA A 87 9.45 -7.08 -10.26
N GLU A 88 9.43 -8.39 -10.01
CA GLU A 88 8.50 -9.32 -10.64
C GLU A 88 7.05 -9.06 -10.23
N VAL A 89 6.82 -8.79 -8.94
CA VAL A 89 5.47 -8.43 -8.46
C VAL A 89 5.00 -7.15 -9.14
N LEU A 90 5.79 -6.08 -9.06
CA LEU A 90 5.41 -4.75 -9.57
C LEU A 90 5.23 -4.73 -11.09
N ALA A 91 5.99 -5.55 -11.83
CA ALA A 91 5.86 -5.69 -13.28
C ALA A 91 4.56 -6.39 -13.72
N GLN A 92 3.96 -7.21 -12.85
CA GLN A 92 2.78 -8.02 -13.17
C GLN A 92 1.45 -7.42 -12.71
N ILE A 93 1.46 -6.32 -11.95
CA ILE A 93 0.23 -5.65 -11.51
C ILE A 93 -0.50 -5.04 -12.73
N PRO A 94 -1.77 -5.41 -12.99
CA PRO A 94 -2.53 -4.86 -14.10
C PRO A 94 -2.71 -3.33 -13.99
N SER A 95 -2.52 -2.61 -15.10
CA SER A 95 -2.57 -1.13 -15.13
C SER A 95 -3.85 -0.52 -14.56
N ARG A 96 -5.00 -1.19 -14.74
CA ARG A 96 -6.31 -0.78 -14.23
C ARG A 96 -6.36 -0.72 -12.71
N ILE A 97 -5.74 -1.69 -12.03
CA ILE A 97 -5.74 -1.74 -10.56
C ILE A 97 -4.52 -1.04 -9.96
N LEU A 98 -3.40 -1.00 -10.71
CA LEU A 98 -2.15 -0.36 -10.31
C LEU A 98 -2.36 1.07 -9.77
N ARG A 99 -3.31 1.83 -10.33
CA ARG A 99 -3.65 3.20 -9.89
C ARG A 99 -4.22 3.27 -8.47
N LYS A 100 -4.90 2.21 -8.03
CA LYS A 100 -5.53 2.11 -6.70
C LYS A 100 -4.65 1.38 -5.68
N THR A 101 -3.66 0.61 -6.16
CA THR A 101 -2.73 -0.13 -5.31
C THR A 101 -1.78 0.82 -4.59
N VAL A 102 -1.66 0.63 -3.28
CA VAL A 102 -0.72 1.34 -2.39
C VAL A 102 0.17 0.37 -1.60
N ALA A 103 -0.23 -0.90 -1.51
CA ALA A 103 0.59 -1.95 -0.94
C ALA A 103 0.29 -3.32 -1.57
N TYR A 104 1.17 -4.29 -1.36
CA TYR A 104 0.95 -5.68 -1.75
C TYR A 104 1.54 -6.66 -0.74
N ARG A 105 1.05 -7.89 -0.76
CA ARG A 105 1.57 -9.04 -0.01
C ARG A 105 1.64 -10.24 -0.92
N VAL A 106 2.72 -11.01 -0.82
CA VAL A 106 2.83 -12.30 -1.52
C VAL A 106 2.33 -13.38 -0.58
N GLY A 107 1.39 -14.19 -1.06
CA GLY A 107 0.84 -15.34 -0.34
C GLY A 107 1.87 -16.44 -0.13
N ASP A 108 1.39 -17.54 0.48
CA ASP A 108 2.22 -18.72 0.77
C ASP A 108 1.85 -19.92 -0.13
N ASP A 109 0.97 -19.70 -1.12
CA ASP A 109 0.41 -20.68 -2.04
C ASP A 109 1.29 -20.95 -3.27
N PHE A 110 2.56 -21.26 -3.03
CA PHE A 110 3.53 -21.52 -4.10
C PHE A 110 3.19 -22.80 -4.85
N ASN A 111 3.08 -22.69 -6.18
CA ASN A 111 2.80 -23.82 -7.06
C ASN A 111 3.70 -23.76 -8.29
N ILE A 112 4.17 -24.92 -8.75
CA ILE A 112 4.87 -25.04 -10.03
C ILE A 112 3.85 -24.76 -11.15
N ALA A 113 4.17 -23.81 -12.02
CA ALA A 113 3.30 -23.43 -13.13
C ALA A 113 3.65 -24.18 -14.42
N ASP A 114 4.94 -24.26 -14.77
CA ASP A 114 5.41 -24.87 -16.02
C ASP A 114 6.89 -25.29 -15.98
N GLY A 115 7.30 -26.05 -14.96
CA GLY A 115 8.66 -26.62 -14.84
C GLY A 115 9.83 -25.61 -14.71
N GLN A 116 9.60 -24.34 -15.05
CA GLN A 116 10.56 -23.24 -15.06
C GLN A 116 10.06 -22.04 -14.26
N HIS A 117 8.74 -21.94 -14.01
CA HIS A 117 8.16 -20.87 -13.20
C HIS A 117 7.35 -21.42 -12.03
N HIS A 118 7.39 -20.68 -10.93
CA HIS A 118 6.40 -20.78 -9.88
C HIS A 118 5.34 -19.71 -10.07
N ARG A 119 4.12 -20.02 -9.65
CA ARG A 119 3.04 -19.06 -9.46
C ARG A 119 2.71 -18.95 -7.98
N VAL A 120 2.33 -17.75 -7.57
CA VAL A 120 1.87 -17.46 -6.21
C VAL A 120 0.77 -16.40 -6.29
N THR A 121 -0.15 -16.41 -5.33
CA THR A 121 -1.13 -15.34 -5.19
C THR A 121 -0.47 -14.10 -4.60
N THR A 122 -0.60 -12.97 -5.28
CA THR A 122 -0.29 -11.65 -4.73
C THR A 122 -1.57 -10.92 -4.39
N ILE A 123 -1.68 -10.47 -3.15
CA ILE A 123 -2.80 -9.68 -2.65
C ILE A 123 -2.44 -8.21 -2.76
N LEU A 124 -3.33 -7.43 -3.37
CA LEU A 124 -3.16 -6.00 -3.58
C LEU A 124 -4.06 -5.22 -2.62
N TYR A 125 -3.51 -4.16 -2.04
CA TYR A 125 -4.20 -3.30 -1.09
C TYR A 125 -4.35 -1.87 -1.62
N GLY A 126 -5.49 -1.27 -1.33
CA GLY A 126 -5.79 0.15 -1.51
C GLY A 126 -6.06 0.82 -0.16
N HIS A 127 -6.27 2.14 -0.17
CA HIS A 127 -6.75 2.83 1.02
C HIS A 127 -8.21 2.46 1.32
N LYS A 128 -8.52 2.20 2.59
CA LYS A 128 -9.91 2.07 3.04
C LYS A 128 -10.70 3.30 2.62
N LYS A 129 -11.84 3.10 1.97
CA LYS A 129 -12.78 4.20 1.73
C LYS A 129 -13.32 4.68 3.08
N VAL A 130 -12.99 5.92 3.46
CA VAL A 130 -13.69 6.58 4.56
C VAL A 130 -15.13 6.77 4.12
N SER A 131 -16.08 6.11 4.78
CA SER A 131 -17.49 6.30 4.46
C SER A 131 -17.87 7.76 4.71
N ARG A 132 -18.43 8.43 3.68
CA ARG A 132 -18.86 9.84 3.75
C ARG A 132 -20.01 10.10 4.73
N GLN A 133 -20.48 9.09 5.46
CA GLN A 133 -21.65 9.19 6.34
C GLN A 133 -21.43 10.01 7.63
N ARG A 134 -20.21 10.47 7.94
CA ARG A 134 -19.93 11.27 9.16
C ARG A 134 -19.62 12.76 8.94
N ILE A 135 -19.78 13.31 7.74
CA ILE A 135 -19.69 14.77 7.50
C ILE A 135 -21.08 15.36 7.30
N ARG A 136 -21.98 15.16 8.27
CA ARG A 136 -23.26 15.87 8.38
C ARG A 136 -23.58 16.18 9.85
N ALA A 137 -22.67 16.83 10.57
CA ALA A 137 -22.99 17.51 11.83
C ALA A 137 -21.80 18.35 12.33
N ILE A 138 -21.28 19.27 11.52
CA ILE A 138 -20.62 20.46 12.08
C ILE A 138 -21.24 21.66 11.38
N ARG A 139 -22.45 22.01 11.80
CA ARG A 139 -22.99 23.36 11.56
C ARG A 139 -22.14 24.27 12.44
N ILE A 140 -21.12 24.90 11.85
CA ILE A 140 -20.44 26.01 12.51
C ILE A 140 -21.46 27.15 12.54
N SER A 141 -22.12 27.31 13.69
CA SER A 141 -22.92 28.48 14.02
C SER A 141 -21.95 29.65 14.20
N ILE A 142 -21.65 30.36 13.11
CA ILE A 142 -21.04 31.69 13.20
C ILE A 142 -22.16 32.61 13.69
N GLN A 143 -22.24 32.82 15.01
CA GLN A 143 -23.04 33.93 15.53
C GLN A 143 -22.36 35.23 15.07
N LYS A 144 -23.07 36.02 14.27
CA LYS A 144 -22.70 37.39 13.95
C LYS A 144 -22.46 38.14 15.27
N ALA A 145 -21.25 38.63 15.47
CA ALA A 145 -20.99 39.62 16.52
C ALA A 145 -21.85 40.87 16.25
N PRO A 146 -22.46 41.48 17.29
CA PRO A 146 -23.21 42.72 17.13
C PRO A 146 -22.27 43.86 16.71
N LEU A 147 -22.71 44.63 15.71
CA LEU A 147 -22.15 45.93 15.34
C LEU A 147 -22.19 46.84 16.57
N TYR A 148 -21.04 47.28 17.05
CA TYR A 148 -20.97 48.31 18.07
C TYR A 148 -21.47 49.64 17.48
N HIS A 149 -22.38 50.23 18.24
CA HIS A 149 -23.00 51.53 18.02
C HIS A 149 -22.00 52.68 17.99
N GLU A 150 -22.41 53.73 17.28
CA GLU A 150 -21.82 55.06 17.18
C GLU A 150 -21.37 55.62 18.55
N VAL A 151 -20.19 56.23 18.58
CA VAL A 151 -19.75 57.06 19.71
C VAL A 151 -20.04 58.52 19.35
N PRO A 152 -20.95 59.22 20.06
CA PRO A 152 -21.14 60.64 19.86
C PRO A 152 -20.12 61.44 20.68
N GLY A 153 -19.53 62.46 20.06
CA GLY A 153 -19.01 63.64 20.74
C GLY A 153 -17.60 63.56 21.30
N ARG A 154 -16.64 64.15 20.57
CA ARG A 154 -15.54 64.92 21.19
C ARG A 154 -15.41 66.26 20.48
N SER A 155 -15.88 67.28 21.17
CA SER A 155 -15.54 68.68 20.97
C SER A 155 -14.03 68.88 21.11
N PHE A 156 -13.40 69.45 20.09
CA PHE A 156 -12.08 70.03 20.21
C PHE A 156 -12.23 71.50 20.58
N LEU A 157 -11.84 71.84 21.81
CA LEU A 157 -11.40 73.17 22.20
C LEU A 157 -9.89 73.11 22.39
N SER A 158 -9.14 73.74 21.49
CA SER A 158 -7.98 74.61 21.76
C SER A 158 -7.51 75.20 20.44
#